data_AF-A0A6A8AN35-F1
#
_entry.id   AF-A0A6A8AN35-F1
#
_cell.length_a   1.000
_cell.length_b   1.000
_cell.length_c   1.000
_cell.angle_alpha   90.00
_cell.angle_beta   90.00
_cell.angle_gamma   90.00
#
_symmetry.space_group_name_H-M   'P 1'
#
loop_
_entity.id
_entity.type
_entity.pdbx_description
1 polymer ?
#
loop_
_entity_poly.entity_id
_entity_poly.type
_entity_poly.pdbx_seq_one_letter_code
_entity_poly.pdbx_strand_id
1 'polypeptide(L)'
;MKIVFHENFNRTDYASDGASARGRMESIMKVLVEEGRYEVVLPDPASSRDISRAHSKTHIASIAKDTKLFEMALLAAGGAISASEIAFKEDVDIVAVSAGFDSYKEDVGKKLTTFDFYLIGRLMKKFAKRMGHKRRFAILEDGYYLPDLGKNVLAFCQGFE
;
A
#
# COMPACT_ATOMS: atom_id res chain seq x y z
N MET A 1 12.15 -4.26 -7.14
CA MET A 1 10.76 -3.76 -6.97
C MET A 1 10.82 -2.27 -6.69
N LYS A 2 9.78 -1.49 -6.99
CA LYS A 2 9.69 -0.06 -6.64
C LYS A 2 8.71 0.14 -5.48
N ILE A 3 8.94 1.17 -4.66
CA ILE A 3 8.05 1.58 -3.56
C ILE A 3 7.46 2.94 -3.92
N VAL A 4 6.14 3.03 -3.96
CA VAL A 4 5.44 4.30 -4.22
C VAL A 4 5.16 4.97 -2.88
N PHE A 5 5.73 6.14 -2.65
CA PHE A 5 5.62 6.84 -1.37
C PHE A 5 5.70 8.35 -1.53
N HIS A 6 4.88 9.08 -0.75
CA HIS A 6 4.92 10.53 -0.63
C HIS A 6 5.01 10.91 0.85
N GLU A 7 5.81 11.91 1.20
CA GLU A 7 6.03 12.34 2.59
C GLU A 7 4.74 12.72 3.35
N ASN A 8 3.76 13.32 2.66
CA ASN A 8 2.42 13.58 3.18
C ASN A 8 1.71 12.36 3.76
N PHE A 9 2.06 11.12 3.39
CA PHE A 9 1.51 9.94 4.06
C PHE A 9 1.84 9.88 5.57
N ASN A 10 2.83 10.65 6.04
CA ASN A 10 3.15 10.80 7.47
C ASN A 10 2.21 11.79 8.20
N ARG A 11 1.33 12.51 7.49
CA ARG A 11 0.36 13.42 8.13
C ARG A 11 -0.56 12.61 9.04
N THR A 12 -0.90 13.17 10.19
CA THR A 12 -1.77 12.52 11.18
C THR A 12 -3.11 13.25 11.34
N ASP A 13 -3.40 14.23 10.48
CA ASP A 13 -4.49 15.20 10.67
C ASP A 13 -5.67 15.00 9.72
N TYR A 14 -5.70 13.88 8.98
CA TYR A 14 -6.71 13.57 7.97
C TYR A 14 -7.76 12.53 8.42
N ALA A 15 -7.51 11.82 9.52
CA ALA A 15 -8.42 10.82 10.09
C ALA A 15 -8.18 10.70 11.60
N SER A 16 -9.13 10.11 12.33
CA SER A 16 -9.03 9.83 13.76
C SER A 16 -8.79 8.36 14.09
N ASP A 17 -8.72 7.50 13.08
CA ASP A 17 -8.51 6.05 13.22
C ASP A 17 -7.03 5.68 13.04
N GLY A 18 -6.74 4.38 12.99
CA GLY A 18 -5.38 3.86 12.88
C GLY A 18 -4.68 4.21 11.57
N ALA A 19 -5.40 4.65 10.52
CA ALA A 19 -4.78 4.98 9.24
C ALA A 19 -3.79 6.15 9.39
N SER A 20 -4.16 7.16 10.19
CA SER A 20 -3.37 8.37 10.46
C SER A 20 -2.49 8.25 11.72
N ALA A 21 -2.26 7.04 12.23
CA ALA A 21 -1.46 6.82 13.42
C ALA A 21 -0.01 7.32 13.24
N ARG A 22 0.44 8.17 14.17
CA ARG A 22 1.81 8.70 14.19
C ARG A 22 2.84 7.57 14.19
N GLY A 23 3.85 7.66 13.33
CA GLY A 23 4.94 6.69 13.26
C GLY A 23 4.62 5.45 12.42
N ARG A 24 3.38 5.30 11.95
CA ARG A 24 2.96 4.14 11.15
C ARG A 24 3.75 4.05 9.85
N MET A 25 3.68 5.09 9.03
CA MET A 25 4.37 5.14 7.75
C MET A 25 5.89 5.27 7.93
N GLU A 26 6.34 6.02 8.92
CA GLU A 26 7.75 6.20 9.23
C GLU A 26 8.43 4.88 9.64
N SER A 27 7.75 4.05 10.44
CA SER A 27 8.27 2.73 10.84
C SER A 27 8.50 1.80 9.65
N ILE A 28 7.63 1.87 8.64
CA ILE A 28 7.73 1.10 7.40
C ILE A 28 8.87 1.64 6.55
N MET A 29 8.84 2.93 6.25
CA MET A 29 9.79 3.55 5.34
C MET A 29 11.22 3.51 5.87
N LYS A 30 11.42 3.63 7.19
CA LYS A 30 12.73 3.43 7.81
C LYS A 30 13.35 2.09 7.40
N VAL A 31 12.62 1.00 7.60
CA VAL A 31 13.10 -0.36 7.31
C VAL A 31 13.31 -0.57 5.80
N LEU A 32 12.39 -0.09 4.96
CA LEU A 32 12.51 -0.24 3.50
C LEU A 32 13.66 0.56 2.89
N VAL A 33 13.96 1.75 3.43
CA VAL A 33 15.10 2.58 2.99
C VAL A 33 16.42 2.00 3.50
N GLU A 34 16.47 1.52 4.74
CA GLU A 34 17.66 0.87 5.32
C GLU A 34 18.06 -0.40 4.55
N GLU A 35 17.11 -1.13 3.95
CA GLU A 35 17.37 -2.27 3.06
C GLU A 35 18.15 -1.86 1.78
N GLY A 36 18.07 -0.59 1.36
CA GLY A 36 18.94 0.02 0.35
C GLY A 36 18.76 -0.42 -1.11
N ARG A 37 17.84 -1.35 -1.41
CA ARG A 37 17.66 -1.95 -2.75
C ARG A 37 16.35 -1.59 -3.46
N TYR A 38 15.48 -0.82 -2.81
CA TYR A 38 14.21 -0.39 -3.41
C TYR A 38 14.30 1.05 -3.89
N GLU A 39 13.92 1.26 -5.15
CA GLU A 39 13.70 2.60 -5.70
C GLU A 39 12.39 3.17 -5.15
N VAL A 40 12.45 4.38 -4.56
CA VAL A 40 11.26 5.12 -4.13
C VAL A 40 10.78 6.03 -5.26
N VAL A 41 9.50 5.89 -5.63
CA VAL A 41 8.84 6.69 -6.66
C VAL A 41 7.79 7.58 -6.02
N LEU A 42 7.79 8.86 -6.38
CA LEU A 42 6.81 9.82 -5.91
C LEU A 42 5.53 9.71 -6.76
N PRO A 43 4.34 9.54 -6.15
CA PRO A 43 3.08 9.58 -6.87
C PRO A 43 2.50 11.00 -6.96
N ASP A 44 1.74 11.26 -8.02
CA ASP A 44 0.82 12.38 -8.08
C ASP A 44 -0.55 11.99 -7.49
N PRO A 45 -1.33 12.94 -6.96
CA PRO A 45 -2.72 12.69 -6.58
C PRO A 45 -3.58 12.25 -7.78
N ALA A 46 -4.54 11.36 -7.52
CA ALA A 46 -5.48 10.90 -8.53
C ALA A 46 -6.34 12.05 -9.06
N SER A 47 -6.63 12.05 -10.37
CA SER A 47 -7.53 13.03 -10.96
C SER A 47 -8.99 12.76 -10.59
N SER A 48 -9.85 13.77 -10.71
CA SER A 48 -11.29 13.59 -10.56
C SER A 48 -11.87 12.54 -11.51
N ARG A 49 -11.28 12.40 -12.70
CA ARG A 49 -11.63 11.37 -13.68
C ARG A 49 -11.27 9.97 -13.16
N ASP A 50 -10.14 9.81 -12.49
CA ASP A 50 -9.71 8.53 -11.92
C ASP A 50 -10.63 8.09 -10.79
N ILE A 51 -10.90 8.99 -9.84
CA ILE A 51 -11.82 8.70 -8.73
C ILE A 51 -13.23 8.36 -9.23
N SER A 52 -13.70 9.05 -10.27
CA SER A 52 -15.02 8.81 -10.86
C SER A 52 -15.16 7.44 -11.53
N ARG A 53 -14.07 6.69 -11.77
CA ARG A 53 -14.14 5.30 -12.26
C ARG A 53 -14.55 4.32 -11.17
N ALA A 54 -14.30 4.64 -9.90
CA ALA A 54 -14.58 3.77 -8.76
C ALA A 54 -15.75 4.26 -7.88
N HIS A 55 -16.06 5.56 -7.89
CA HIS A 55 -17.04 6.15 -6.98
C HIS A 55 -18.07 7.06 -7.66
N SER A 56 -19.24 7.19 -7.03
CA SER A 56 -20.29 8.10 -7.49
C SER A 56 -19.96 9.56 -7.18
N LYS A 57 -20.48 10.49 -8.00
CA LYS A 57 -20.33 11.94 -7.78
C LYS A 57 -20.81 12.37 -6.38
N THR A 58 -21.88 11.75 -5.88
CA THR A 58 -22.42 12.04 -4.55
C THR A 58 -21.45 11.63 -3.44
N HIS A 59 -20.81 10.47 -3.55
CA HIS A 59 -19.82 10.04 -2.57
C HIS A 59 -18.59 10.95 -2.59
N ILE A 60 -18.06 11.25 -3.79
CA ILE A 60 -16.91 12.16 -3.97
C ILE A 60 -17.22 13.53 -3.34
N ALA A 61 -18.38 14.11 -3.64
CA ALA A 61 -18.81 15.40 -3.09
C ALA A 61 -19.00 15.35 -1.57
N SER A 62 -19.37 14.20 -1.00
CA SER A 62 -19.49 14.03 0.45
C SER A 62 -18.14 14.05 1.14
N ILE A 63 -17.16 13.30 0.61
CA ILE A 63 -15.80 13.24 1.18
C ILE A 63 -15.07 14.57 0.97
N ALA A 64 -15.26 15.23 -0.18
CA ALA A 64 -14.66 16.52 -0.50
C ALA A 64 -15.05 17.68 0.44
N LYS A 65 -16.02 17.49 1.35
CA LYS A 65 -16.33 18.46 2.42
C LYS A 65 -15.22 18.57 3.46
N ASP A 66 -14.47 17.49 3.67
CA ASP A 66 -13.27 17.50 4.50
C ASP A 66 -12.03 17.58 3.59
N THR A 67 -11.46 18.78 3.48
CA THR A 67 -10.32 19.02 2.60
C THR A 67 -9.12 18.15 2.94
N LYS A 68 -8.85 17.89 4.23
CA LYS A 68 -7.65 17.15 4.65
C LYS A 68 -7.79 15.67 4.32
N LEU A 69 -8.95 15.09 4.62
CA LEU A 69 -9.27 13.72 4.22
C LEU A 69 -9.26 13.58 2.71
N PHE A 70 -9.86 14.53 1.99
CA PHE A 70 -9.96 14.45 0.54
C PHE A 70 -8.59 14.53 -0.16
N GLU A 71 -7.73 15.46 0.25
CA GLU A 71 -6.34 15.54 -0.24
C GLU A 71 -5.57 14.23 -0.03
N MET A 72 -5.68 13.65 1.17
CA MET A 72 -5.02 12.38 1.49
C MET A 72 -5.58 11.23 0.65
N ALA A 73 -6.91 11.17 0.50
CA ALA A 73 -7.58 10.15 -0.30
C ALA A 73 -7.16 10.21 -1.78
N LEU A 74 -7.07 11.42 -2.36
CA LEU A 74 -6.58 11.60 -3.73
C LEU A 74 -5.12 11.14 -3.86
N LEU A 75 -4.26 11.50 -2.91
CA LEU A 75 -2.86 11.10 -2.92
C LEU A 75 -2.68 9.58 -2.78
N ALA A 76 -3.43 8.94 -1.88
CA ALA A 76 -3.40 7.49 -1.69
C ALA A 76 -3.88 6.75 -2.95
N ALA A 77 -4.99 7.20 -3.55
CA ALA A 77 -5.49 6.65 -4.82
C ALA A 77 -4.49 6.85 -5.96
N GLY A 78 -3.86 8.02 -6.04
CA GLY A 78 -2.82 8.32 -7.02
C GLY A 78 -1.56 7.45 -6.84
N GLY A 79 -1.21 7.15 -5.59
CA GLY A 79 -0.19 6.16 -5.25
C GLY A 79 -0.51 4.75 -5.76
N ALA A 80 -1.75 4.29 -5.57
CA ALA A 80 -2.21 3.01 -6.09
C ALA A 80 -2.20 2.96 -7.63
N ILE A 81 -2.65 4.03 -8.30
CA ILE A 81 -2.60 4.16 -9.76
C ILE A 81 -1.16 4.10 -10.25
N SER A 82 -0.27 4.90 -9.66
CA SER A 82 1.17 4.90 -9.99
C SER A 82 1.78 3.50 -9.84
N ALA A 83 1.48 2.79 -8.76
CA ALA A 83 1.94 1.42 -8.55
C ALA A 83 1.40 0.45 -9.61
N SER A 84 0.13 0.62 -9.99
CA SER A 84 -0.50 -0.19 -11.04
C SER A 84 0.13 0.07 -12.40
N GLU A 85 0.40 1.33 -12.77
CA GLU A 85 1.03 1.71 -14.04
C GLU A 85 2.48 1.24 -14.14
N ILE A 86 3.24 1.33 -13.04
CA ILE A 86 4.61 0.76 -12.96
C ILE A 86 4.59 -0.75 -13.16
N ALA A 87 3.59 -1.43 -12.59
CA ALA A 87 3.45 -2.88 -12.72
C ALA A 87 2.85 -3.28 -14.08
N PHE A 88 2.17 -2.38 -14.77
CA PHE A 88 1.49 -2.64 -16.04
C PHE A 88 2.48 -2.55 -17.22
N LYS A 89 2.37 -3.52 -18.14
CA LYS A 89 3.06 -3.48 -19.43
C LYS A 89 2.19 -4.27 -20.43
N GLU A 90 1.49 -3.53 -21.29
CA GLU A 90 0.59 -3.98 -22.38
C GLU A 90 -0.62 -4.86 -21.97
N ASP A 91 -1.52 -5.13 -22.93
CA ASP A 91 -2.89 -5.68 -22.80
C ASP A 91 -3.00 -7.09 -22.19
N VAL A 92 -2.86 -7.22 -20.89
CA VAL A 92 -2.90 -8.53 -20.21
C VAL A 92 -3.14 -8.40 -18.70
N ASP A 93 -3.55 -9.48 -18.04
CA ASP A 93 -4.00 -9.53 -16.63
C ASP A 93 -2.93 -9.10 -15.59
N ILE A 94 -3.39 -8.60 -14.44
CA ILE A 94 -2.56 -8.12 -13.32
C ILE A 94 -3.13 -8.59 -11.98
N VAL A 95 -2.24 -8.86 -11.01
CA VAL A 95 -2.63 -9.14 -9.62
C VAL A 95 -2.48 -7.88 -8.78
N ALA A 96 -3.58 -7.40 -8.22
CA ALA A 96 -3.60 -6.35 -7.19
C ALA A 96 -3.72 -7.00 -5.81
N VAL A 97 -2.97 -6.51 -4.82
CA VAL A 97 -3.02 -7.02 -3.45
C VAL A 97 -3.31 -5.87 -2.48
N SER A 98 -4.42 -6.00 -1.75
CA SER A 98 -4.68 -5.25 -0.52
C SER A 98 -3.86 -5.88 0.62
N ALA A 99 -2.70 -5.30 0.91
CA ALA A 99 -1.71 -5.84 1.83
C ALA A 99 -1.87 -5.24 3.23
N GLY A 100 -2.70 -5.88 4.05
CA GLY A 100 -2.85 -5.59 5.48
C GLY A 100 -1.93 -6.45 6.35
N PHE A 101 -1.43 -5.86 7.44
CA PHE A 101 -0.48 -6.49 8.37
C PHE A 101 -1.01 -6.63 9.80
N ASP A 102 -2.28 -6.29 10.02
CA ASP A 102 -3.00 -6.33 11.29
C ASP A 102 -3.27 -7.75 11.80
N SER A 103 -3.16 -8.76 10.93
CA SER A 103 -3.21 -10.18 11.31
C SER A 103 -1.95 -10.67 12.04
N TYR A 104 -0.94 -9.82 12.22
CA TYR A 104 0.29 -10.15 12.94
C TYR A 104 0.01 -10.60 14.38
N LYS A 105 0.84 -11.53 14.89
CA LYS A 105 0.68 -12.17 16.20
C LYS A 105 0.63 -11.20 17.39
N GLU A 106 1.33 -10.06 17.28
CA GLU A 106 1.33 -8.99 18.30
C GLU A 106 0.35 -7.84 17.98
N ASP A 107 -0.31 -7.91 16.83
CA ASP A 107 -1.32 -6.94 16.41
C ASP A 107 -2.74 -7.49 16.68
N VAL A 108 -3.79 -6.75 16.30
CA VAL A 108 -5.19 -7.05 16.62
C VAL A 108 -5.63 -8.45 16.19
N GLY A 109 -5.10 -8.97 15.10
CA GLY A 109 -5.53 -10.23 14.51
C GLY A 109 -4.87 -11.49 15.10
N LYS A 110 -3.72 -11.37 15.76
CA LYS A 110 -3.05 -12.44 16.55
C LYS A 110 -2.84 -13.79 15.86
N LYS A 111 -2.57 -13.82 14.54
CA LYS A 111 -2.54 -15.07 13.74
C LYS A 111 -1.21 -15.35 13.05
N LEU A 112 -0.62 -14.34 12.42
CA LEU A 112 0.47 -14.49 11.47
C LEU A 112 1.81 -14.06 12.08
N THR A 113 2.86 -14.77 11.73
CA THR A 113 4.24 -14.38 12.01
C THR A 113 4.81 -13.52 10.88
N THR A 114 5.95 -12.87 11.11
CA THR A 114 6.70 -12.16 10.06
C THR A 114 7.02 -13.07 8.87
N PHE A 115 7.33 -14.35 9.12
CA PHE A 115 7.63 -15.30 8.05
C PHE A 115 6.40 -15.64 7.19
N ASP A 116 5.20 -15.61 7.77
CA ASP A 116 3.96 -15.85 7.03
C ASP A 116 3.72 -14.74 5.99
N PHE A 117 4.03 -13.49 6.32
CA PHE A 117 3.97 -12.39 5.35
C PHE A 117 4.95 -12.59 4.17
N TYR A 118 6.16 -13.09 4.43
CA TYR A 118 7.08 -13.51 3.39
C TYR A 118 6.50 -14.64 2.51
N LEU A 119 5.90 -15.67 3.13
CA LEU A 119 5.27 -16.76 2.40
C LEU A 119 4.11 -16.27 1.51
N ILE A 120 3.26 -15.38 2.03
CA ILE A 120 2.16 -14.77 1.28
C ILE A 120 2.71 -14.04 0.05
N GLY A 121 3.71 -13.16 0.23
CA GLY A 121 4.35 -12.46 -0.88
C GLY A 121 4.91 -13.43 -1.93
N ARG A 122 5.59 -14.49 -1.48
CA ARG A 122 6.16 -15.53 -2.34
C ARG A 122 5.10 -16.32 -3.10
N LEU A 123 3.96 -16.61 -2.48
CA LEU A 123 2.84 -17.30 -3.12
C LEU A 123 2.21 -16.42 -4.20
N MET A 124 2.03 -15.12 -3.96
CA MET A 124 1.50 -14.18 -4.95
C MET A 124 2.43 -14.04 -6.16
N LYS A 125 3.75 -13.96 -5.93
CA LYS A 125 4.76 -14.02 -7.00
C LYS A 125 4.64 -15.28 -7.84
N LYS A 126 4.51 -16.45 -7.18
CA LYS A 126 4.37 -17.74 -7.88
C LYS A 126 3.06 -17.80 -8.66
N PHE A 127 1.97 -17.29 -8.10
CA PHE A 127 0.66 -17.25 -8.74
C PHE A 127 0.70 -16.41 -10.01
N ALA A 128 1.18 -15.16 -9.94
CA ALA A 128 1.32 -14.30 -11.11
C ALA A 128 2.11 -15.03 -12.22
N LYS A 129 3.27 -15.62 -11.88
CA LYS A 129 4.09 -16.39 -12.82
C LYS A 129 3.35 -17.57 -13.47
N ARG A 130 2.49 -18.27 -12.72
CA ARG A 130 1.68 -19.37 -13.24
C ARG A 130 0.58 -18.90 -14.19
N MET A 131 0.03 -17.72 -13.96
CA MET A 131 -0.94 -17.06 -14.85
C MET A 131 -0.31 -16.53 -16.15
N GLY A 132 0.96 -16.83 -16.42
CA GLY A 132 1.64 -16.43 -17.63
C GLY A 132 2.16 -14.99 -17.61
N HIS A 133 2.05 -14.27 -16.49
CA HIS A 133 2.58 -12.92 -16.34
C HIS A 133 3.47 -12.76 -15.09
N LYS A 134 4.16 -11.63 -14.96
CA LYS A 134 4.96 -11.33 -13.76
C LYS A 134 4.45 -10.11 -13.01
N ARG A 135 3.40 -9.48 -13.55
CA ARG A 135 2.84 -8.21 -13.08
C ARG A 135 2.02 -8.42 -11.83
N ARG A 136 2.35 -7.63 -10.82
CA ARG A 136 1.65 -7.54 -9.56
C ARG A 136 2.03 -6.24 -8.88
N PHE A 137 1.11 -5.68 -8.14
CA PHE A 137 1.37 -4.57 -7.24
C PHE A 137 0.62 -4.80 -5.94
N ALA A 138 1.06 -4.13 -4.88
CA ALA A 138 0.43 -4.21 -3.57
C ALA A 138 0.18 -2.78 -3.06
N ILE A 139 -0.93 -2.61 -2.37
CA ILE A 139 -1.34 -1.39 -1.69
C ILE A 139 -1.34 -1.71 -0.20
N LEU A 140 -0.71 -0.87 0.62
CA LEU A 140 -0.78 -1.00 2.08
C LEU A 140 -2.21 -0.73 2.55
N GLU A 141 -2.77 -1.63 3.35
CA GLU A 141 -4.09 -1.48 3.99
C GLU A 141 -3.91 -1.24 5.48
N ASP A 142 -4.17 -2.24 6.32
CA ASP A 142 -4.09 -2.20 7.78
C ASP A 142 -2.69 -2.57 8.32
N GLY A 143 -2.49 -2.38 9.63
CA GLY A 143 -1.27 -2.77 10.35
C GLY A 143 -0.87 -1.68 11.33
N TYR A 144 -0.83 -2.03 12.62
CA TYR A 144 -0.87 -1.07 13.73
C TYR A 144 0.16 -1.37 14.83
N TYR A 145 0.73 -2.58 14.88
CA TYR A 145 1.82 -2.90 15.80
C TYR A 145 3.17 -2.35 15.30
N LEU A 146 3.43 -1.08 15.60
CA LEU A 146 4.59 -0.31 15.10
C LEU A 146 5.96 -0.99 15.29
N PRO A 147 6.27 -1.68 16.42
CA PRO A 147 7.61 -2.25 16.63
C PRO A 147 8.04 -3.26 15.55
N ASP A 148 7.08 -3.95 14.93
CA ASP A 148 7.34 -4.97 13.91
C ASP A 148 6.67 -4.70 12.57
N LEU A 149 5.86 -3.64 12.44
CA LEU A 149 5.15 -3.32 11.19
C LEU A 149 6.12 -3.21 10.00
N GLY A 150 7.20 -2.43 10.12
CA GLY A 150 8.21 -2.33 9.07
C GLY A 150 8.89 -3.66 8.73
N LYS A 151 9.11 -4.54 9.71
CA LYS A 151 9.69 -5.88 9.49
C LYS A 151 8.71 -6.78 8.72
N ASN A 152 7.43 -6.71 9.05
CA ASN A 152 6.37 -7.46 8.39
C ASN A 152 6.18 -7.01 6.94
N VAL A 153 6.19 -5.69 6.69
CA VAL A 153 6.15 -5.14 5.33
C VAL A 153 7.39 -5.57 4.54
N LEU A 154 8.60 -5.45 5.12
CA LEU A 154 9.82 -5.88 4.45
C LEU A 154 9.80 -7.38 4.10
N ALA A 155 9.34 -8.22 5.02
CA ALA A 155 9.22 -9.67 4.79
C ALA A 155 8.27 -9.97 3.62
N PHE A 156 7.11 -9.30 3.56
CA PHE A 156 6.22 -9.38 2.41
C PHE A 156 6.92 -8.94 1.13
N CYS A 157 7.57 -7.77 1.11
CA CYS A 157 8.31 -7.26 -0.04
C CYS A 157 9.38 -8.23 -0.55
N GLN A 158 10.15 -8.87 0.34
CA GLN A 158 11.17 -9.87 0.02
C GLN A 158 10.57 -11.14 -0.61
N GLY A 159 9.38 -11.57 -0.17
CA GLY A 159 8.66 -12.67 -0.82
C GLY A 159 8.04 -12.23 -2.16
N PHE A 160 7.58 -11.00 -2.21
CA PHE A 160 6.74 -10.44 -3.26
C PHE A 160 7.50 -9.92 -4.48
N GLU A 161 8.82 -9.80 -4.49
CA GLU A 161 9.61 -9.35 -5.66
C GLU A 161 9.98 -10.46 -6.65
#